data_AF-A0A934IIC9-F1
#
_entry.id   AF-A0A934IIC9-F1
#
_cell.length_a   1.000
_cell.length_b   1.000
_cell.length_c   1.000
_cell.angle_alpha   90.00
_cell.angle_beta   90.00
_cell.angle_gamma   90.00
#
_symmetry.space_group_name_H-M   'P 1'
#
loop_
_entity.id
_entity.type
_entity.pdbx_description
1 polymer ?
#
loop_
_entity_poly.entity_id
_entity_poly.type
_entity_poly.pdbx_seq_one_letter_code
_entity_poly.pdbx_strand_id
1 'polypeptide(L)'
;MGRRGKRPRLGDPKDGLVVVPVELQFPLWWHGPPAILKGWMDRVFVSGGLYTSRMRYGTGYFRGRRAIVSVTTGAPRAAFGPGCRGGDFDTMLCPLNYSMHYMGFWVLPPFVSYGVQGYGNSHEDQGRVDERLRGNLAAWTSHLSGLEKVAPLSFPDWSDWNPDGSATG
;
A
#
# COMPACT_ATOMS: atom_id res chain seq x y z
N MET A 1 8.65 17.96 23.40
CA MET A 1 7.64 17.26 24.23
C MET A 1 6.47 16.90 23.32
N GLY A 2 6.50 15.71 22.73
CA GLY A 2 5.71 15.36 21.55
C GLY A 2 4.23 15.14 21.83
N ARG A 3 3.36 15.91 21.18
CA ARG A 3 1.93 15.65 21.14
C ARG A 3 1.68 14.48 20.18
N ARG A 4 1.39 13.30 20.73
CA ARG A 4 0.82 12.17 19.97
C ARG A 4 -0.47 12.65 19.30
N GLY A 5 -0.49 12.72 17.98
CA GLY A 5 -1.70 12.95 17.20
C GLY A 5 -2.81 11.98 17.63
N LYS A 6 -4.03 12.50 17.82
CA LYS A 6 -5.19 11.68 18.17
C LYS A 6 -5.42 10.66 17.06
N ARG A 7 -5.29 9.38 17.40
CA ARG A 7 -5.64 8.27 16.50
C ARG A 7 -7.12 8.41 16.11
N PRO A 8 -7.49 8.31 14.81
CA PRO A 8 -8.88 8.25 14.41
C PRO A 8 -9.56 7.06 15.08
N ARG A 9 -10.71 7.29 15.73
CA ARG A 9 -11.55 6.19 16.22
C ARG A 9 -12.23 5.55 15.02
N LEU A 10 -12.10 4.23 14.91
CA LEU A 10 -12.87 3.41 13.98
C LEU A 10 -14.36 3.73 14.23
N GLY A 11 -15.09 4.17 13.20
CA GLY A 11 -16.54 4.15 13.28
C GLY A 11 -16.99 2.70 13.33
N ASP A 12 -17.87 2.34 14.27
CA ASP A 12 -18.41 0.99 14.32
C ASP A 12 -19.03 0.62 12.97
N PRO A 13 -18.67 -0.53 12.38
CA PRO A 13 -19.35 -1.04 11.20
C PRO A 13 -20.84 -1.16 11.52
N LYS A 14 -21.66 -0.29 10.92
CA LYS A 14 -23.10 -0.51 10.88
C LYS A 14 -23.32 -1.66 9.91
N ASP A 15 -23.87 -2.73 10.45
CA ASP A 15 -24.25 -3.96 9.76
C ASP A 15 -23.05 -4.84 9.42
N GLY A 16 -23.13 -6.14 9.73
CA GLY A 16 -22.06 -7.16 9.68
C GLY A 16 -21.48 -7.49 8.30
N LEU A 17 -21.30 -6.48 7.43
CA LEU A 17 -20.53 -6.56 6.22
C LEU A 17 -19.05 -6.62 6.58
N VAL A 18 -18.38 -7.69 6.13
CA VAL A 18 -16.91 -7.72 6.11
C VAL A 18 -16.45 -6.58 5.20
N VAL A 19 -15.87 -5.53 5.77
CA VAL A 19 -15.29 -4.44 4.98
C VAL A 19 -14.00 -4.95 4.36
N VAL A 20 -14.12 -5.45 3.12
CA VAL A 20 -12.97 -5.87 2.32
C VAL A 20 -12.19 -4.62 1.89
N PRO A 21 -10.85 -4.58 2.08
CA PRO A 21 -10.03 -3.47 1.59
C PRO A 21 -10.09 -3.36 0.06
N VAL A 22 -9.73 -2.19 -0.45
CA VAL A 22 -9.31 -2.08 -1.86
C VAL A 22 -7.88 -2.60 -1.97
N GLU A 23 -7.64 -3.56 -2.85
CA GLU A 23 -6.30 -4.14 -3.09
C GLU A 23 -5.75 -3.74 -4.46
N LEU A 24 -4.52 -3.26 -4.48
CA LEU A 24 -3.73 -3.11 -5.70
C LEU A 24 -2.67 -4.21 -5.74
N GLN A 25 -2.96 -5.30 -6.46
CA GLN A 25 -2.03 -6.39 -6.69
C GLN A 25 -1.27 -6.18 -8.01
N PHE A 26 0.06 -6.15 -7.97
CA PHE A 26 0.87 -6.04 -9.19
C PHE A 26 2.30 -6.59 -9.04
N PRO A 27 2.95 -7.00 -10.15
CA PRO A 27 4.39 -7.24 -10.15
C PRO A 27 5.17 -5.92 -10.14
N LEU A 28 6.26 -5.88 -9.37
CA LEU A 28 7.17 -4.73 -9.36
C LEU A 28 7.90 -4.62 -10.69
N TRP A 29 7.54 -3.64 -11.51
CA TRP A 29 8.18 -3.37 -12.80
C TRP A 29 8.85 -2.01 -12.74
N TRP A 30 10.16 -1.99 -12.96
CA TRP A 30 10.96 -0.76 -12.89
C TRP A 30 10.72 0.04 -11.60
N HIS A 31 10.73 -0.65 -10.45
CA HIS A 31 10.57 -0.08 -9.11
C HIS A 31 9.20 0.55 -8.84
N GLY A 32 8.17 0.21 -9.62
CA GLY A 32 6.81 0.71 -9.42
C GLY A 32 5.72 -0.20 -10.00
N PRO A 33 4.48 0.30 -10.06
CA PRO A 33 3.37 -0.42 -10.68
C PRO A 33 3.53 -0.47 -12.21
N PRO A 34 2.99 -1.51 -12.87
CA PRO A 34 2.90 -1.56 -14.33
C PRO A 34 2.15 -0.35 -14.89
N ALA A 35 2.52 0.09 -16.10
CA ALA A 35 1.93 1.26 -16.75
C ALA A 35 0.40 1.18 -16.87
N ILE A 36 -0.16 -0.02 -17.06
CA ILE A 36 -1.62 -0.20 -17.13
C ILE A 36 -2.33 0.18 -15.82
N LEU A 37 -1.71 -0.11 -14.66
CA LEU A 37 -2.28 0.25 -13.36
C LEU A 37 -2.19 1.77 -13.16
N LYS A 38 -1.05 2.38 -13.50
CA LYS A 38 -0.92 3.84 -13.47
C LYS A 38 -1.94 4.52 -14.40
N GLY A 39 -2.11 4.01 -15.61
CA GLY A 39 -3.12 4.51 -16.55
C GLY A 39 -4.56 4.28 -16.07
N TRP A 40 -4.84 3.19 -15.34
CA TRP A 40 -6.13 3.01 -14.67
C TRP A 40 -6.35 4.10 -13.61
N MET A 41 -5.36 4.38 -12.76
CA MET A 41 -5.45 5.45 -11.75
C MET A 41 -5.73 6.80 -12.43
N ASP A 42 -5.02 7.12 -13.52
CA ASP A 42 -5.18 8.40 -14.23
C ASP A 42 -6.57 8.61 -14.83
N ARG A 43 -7.28 7.53 -15.18
CA ARG A 43 -8.63 7.58 -15.76
C ARG A 43 -9.73 7.48 -14.71
N VAL A 44 -9.45 6.90 -13.54
CA VAL A 44 -10.44 6.68 -12.48
C VAL A 44 -10.37 7.78 -11.43
N PHE A 45 -9.17 8.19 -11.01
CA PHE A 45 -8.97 9.27 -10.04
C PHE A 45 -9.10 10.62 -10.73
N VAL A 46 -10.34 10.98 -11.09
CA VAL A 46 -10.67 12.20 -11.83
C VAL A 46 -11.08 13.33 -10.89
N SER A 47 -10.51 14.52 -11.09
CA SER A 47 -10.87 15.75 -10.38
C SER A 47 -12.32 16.15 -10.63
N GLY A 48 -13.01 16.64 -9.61
CA GLY A 48 -14.45 16.96 -9.66
C GLY A 48 -15.36 15.73 -9.50
N GLY A 49 -14.81 14.52 -9.69
CA GLY A 49 -15.47 13.25 -9.40
C GLY A 49 -15.02 12.69 -8.04
N LEU A 50 -13.91 11.94 -8.04
CA LEU A 50 -13.43 11.24 -6.84
C LEU A 50 -12.56 12.11 -5.92
N TYR A 51 -12.11 13.29 -6.36
CA TYR A 51 -11.46 14.25 -5.48
C TYR A 51 -11.69 15.70 -5.90
N THR A 52 -11.53 16.63 -4.96
CA THR A 52 -11.44 18.07 -5.20
C THR A 52 -10.40 18.68 -4.25
N SER A 53 -10.19 20.00 -4.30
CA SER A 53 -9.32 20.69 -3.34
C SER A 53 -9.78 20.55 -1.89
N ARG A 54 -11.08 20.30 -1.64
CA ARG A 54 -11.67 20.13 -0.30
C ARG A 54 -11.95 18.66 0.05
N MET A 55 -12.03 17.78 -0.94
CA MET A 55 -12.32 16.35 -0.79
C MET A 55 -11.09 15.53 -1.14
N ARG A 56 -10.16 15.46 -0.18
CA ARG A 56 -8.90 14.69 -0.24
C ARG A 56 -8.37 14.45 1.18
N TYR A 57 -7.43 13.52 1.33
CA TYR A 57 -6.87 13.14 2.64
C TYR A 57 -7.97 12.69 3.63
N GLY A 58 -7.95 13.12 4.90
CA GLY A 58 -8.96 12.73 5.89
C GLY A 58 -10.41 13.07 5.53
N THR A 59 -10.63 14.00 4.58
CA THR A 59 -11.96 14.37 4.06
C THR A 59 -12.27 13.78 2.69
N GLY A 60 -11.38 12.94 2.16
CA GLY A 60 -11.48 12.33 0.83
C GLY A 60 -12.68 11.40 0.63
N TYR A 61 -12.94 11.07 -0.64
CA TYR A 61 -14.08 10.26 -1.06
C TYR A 61 -14.12 8.88 -0.41
N PHE A 62 -12.95 8.26 -0.21
CA PHE A 62 -12.85 6.93 0.38
C PHE A 62 -12.58 6.93 1.90
N ARG A 63 -12.89 8.02 2.63
CA ARG A 63 -12.65 8.05 4.09
C ARG A 63 -13.25 6.85 4.80
N GLY A 64 -12.50 6.29 5.75
CA GLY A 64 -12.91 5.11 6.51
C GLY A 64 -12.78 3.79 5.75
N ARG A 65 -12.44 3.80 4.46
CA ARG A 65 -12.09 2.60 3.71
C ARG A 65 -10.60 2.32 3.82
N ARG A 66 -10.24 1.05 3.79
CA ARG A 66 -8.86 0.58 3.89
C ARG A 66 -8.36 0.20 2.50
N ALA A 67 -7.10 0.47 2.22
CA ALA A 67 -6.46 0.04 0.98
C ALA A 67 -5.11 -0.61 1.28
N ILE A 68 -4.75 -1.63 0.52
CA ILE A 68 -3.46 -2.30 0.61
C ILE A 68 -2.83 -2.44 -0.78
N VAL A 69 -1.52 -2.31 -0.82
CA VAL A 69 -0.70 -2.60 -2.00
C VAL A 69 -0.07 -3.98 -1.79
N SER A 70 -0.30 -4.91 -2.72
CA SER A 70 0.32 -6.23 -2.73
C SER A 70 1.25 -6.34 -3.93
N VAL A 71 2.53 -6.56 -3.68
CA VAL A 71 3.58 -6.53 -4.71
C VAL A 71 4.27 -7.88 -4.81
N THR A 72 4.52 -8.34 -6.04
CA THR A 72 5.43 -9.47 -6.27
C THR A 72 6.76 -9.00 -6.84
N THR A 73 7.87 -9.61 -6.42
CA THR A 73 9.21 -9.31 -6.95
C THR A 73 9.88 -10.56 -7.51
N GLY A 74 10.60 -10.40 -8.62
CA GLY A 74 11.48 -11.46 -9.12
C GLY A 74 12.67 -11.73 -8.18
N ALA A 75 13.27 -10.68 -7.62
CA ALA A 75 14.42 -10.79 -6.73
C ALA A 75 14.04 -11.28 -5.31
N PRO A 76 14.98 -11.91 -4.58
CA PRO A 76 14.76 -12.35 -3.20
C PRO A 76 14.71 -11.16 -2.22
N ARG A 77 14.14 -11.38 -1.03
CA ARG A 77 13.98 -10.36 0.03
C ARG A 77 15.27 -9.62 0.37
N ALA A 78 16.40 -10.34 0.40
CA ALA A 78 17.72 -9.77 0.72
C ALA A 78 18.20 -8.70 -0.27
N ALA A 79 17.59 -8.58 -1.45
CA ALA A 79 17.93 -7.55 -2.42
C ALA A 79 17.27 -6.19 -2.13
N PHE A 80 16.35 -6.10 -1.17
CA PHE A 80 15.54 -4.91 -0.89
C PHE A 80 15.78 -4.37 0.52
N GLY A 81 15.56 -3.07 0.68
CA GLY A 81 15.77 -2.33 1.92
C GLY A 81 16.65 -1.08 1.72
N PRO A 82 16.82 -0.27 2.78
CA PRO A 82 17.64 0.95 2.71
C PRO A 82 19.06 0.66 2.24
N GLY A 83 19.45 1.27 1.11
CA GLY A 83 20.77 1.10 0.49
C GLY A 83 20.97 -0.21 -0.30
N CYS A 84 19.98 -1.10 -0.33
CA CYS A 84 20.05 -2.34 -1.11
C CYS A 84 19.85 -2.07 -2.60
N ARG A 85 20.44 -2.94 -3.45
CA ARG A 85 20.41 -2.79 -4.92
C ARG A 85 19.01 -2.76 -5.55
N GLY A 86 18.02 -3.39 -4.91
CA GLY A 86 16.63 -3.45 -5.35
C GLY A 86 15.79 -2.27 -4.86
N GLY A 87 16.37 -1.38 -4.06
CA GLY A 87 15.68 -0.23 -3.47
C GLY A 87 14.92 -0.56 -2.19
N ASP A 88 14.46 0.51 -1.54
CA ASP A 88 13.66 0.48 -0.32
C ASP A 88 12.17 0.62 -0.66
N PHE A 89 11.34 -0.29 -0.16
CA PHE A 89 9.90 -0.31 -0.48
C PHE A 89 9.15 0.90 0.07
N ASP A 90 9.55 1.40 1.24
CA ASP A 90 8.91 2.59 1.82
C ASP A 90 9.12 3.78 0.88
N THR A 91 10.33 3.92 0.34
CA THR A 91 10.67 4.95 -0.65
C THR A 91 9.98 4.70 -2.00
N MET A 92 10.09 3.50 -2.56
CA MET A 92 9.56 3.17 -3.89
C MET A 92 8.04 3.28 -3.98
N LEU A 93 7.33 2.85 -2.94
CA LEU A 93 5.86 2.84 -2.91
C LEU A 93 5.26 4.10 -2.28
N CYS A 94 6.07 5.00 -1.72
CA CYS A 94 5.59 6.26 -1.15
C CYS A 94 4.66 7.01 -2.10
N PRO A 95 4.98 7.24 -3.40
CA PRO A 95 4.09 7.97 -4.29
C PRO A 95 2.72 7.31 -4.49
N LEU A 96 2.69 5.96 -4.56
CA LEU A 96 1.45 5.20 -4.71
C LEU A 96 0.63 5.27 -3.42
N ASN A 97 1.27 5.04 -2.28
CA ASN A 97 0.62 5.10 -0.97
C ASN A 97 0.08 6.52 -0.69
N TYR A 98 0.83 7.56 -1.03
CA TYR A 98 0.39 8.95 -0.89
C TYR A 98 -0.78 9.28 -1.83
N SER A 99 -0.83 8.69 -3.02
CA SER A 99 -1.98 8.81 -3.93
C SER A 99 -3.23 8.17 -3.32
N MET A 100 -3.11 7.00 -2.68
CA MET A 100 -4.23 6.36 -1.99
C MET A 100 -4.68 7.18 -0.77
N HIS A 101 -3.74 7.72 0.02
CA HIS A 101 -4.03 8.66 1.11
C HIS A 101 -4.75 9.91 0.59
N TYR A 102 -4.29 10.48 -0.52
CA TYR A 102 -4.92 11.63 -1.17
C TYR A 102 -6.40 11.36 -1.50
N MET A 103 -6.73 10.14 -1.94
CA MET A 103 -8.10 9.72 -2.21
C MET A 103 -8.93 9.43 -0.92
N GLY A 104 -8.28 9.44 0.24
CA GLY A 104 -8.88 9.33 1.57
C GLY A 104 -8.86 7.93 2.18
N PHE A 105 -8.12 6.99 1.60
CA PHE A 105 -7.99 5.65 2.18
C PHE A 105 -7.15 5.67 3.46
N TRP A 106 -7.49 4.79 4.40
CA TRP A 106 -6.53 4.27 5.38
C TRP A 106 -5.62 3.26 4.70
N VAL A 107 -4.45 3.73 4.28
CA VAL A 107 -3.48 2.90 3.56
C VAL A 107 -2.76 1.98 4.54
N LEU A 108 -2.85 0.68 4.30
CA LEU A 108 -2.17 -0.35 5.09
C LEU A 108 -0.72 -0.51 4.60
N PRO A 109 0.19 -0.99 5.47
CA PRO A 109 1.54 -1.36 5.05
C PRO A 109 1.49 -2.33 3.86
N PRO A 110 2.36 -2.15 2.85
CA PRO A 110 2.35 -3.00 1.67
C PRO A 110 2.73 -4.45 2.04
N PHE A 111 2.11 -5.40 1.35
CA PHE A 111 2.51 -6.80 1.40
C PHE A 111 3.42 -7.11 0.22
N VAL A 112 4.54 -7.81 0.44
CA VAL A 112 5.50 -8.12 -0.63
C VAL A 112 5.80 -9.62 -0.64
N SER A 113 5.53 -10.25 -1.78
CA SER A 113 5.93 -11.63 -2.08
C SER A 113 7.23 -11.61 -2.88
N TYR A 114 8.30 -12.16 -2.30
CA TYR A 114 9.64 -12.12 -2.89
C TYR A 114 9.98 -13.38 -3.66
N GLY A 115 10.92 -13.26 -4.62
CA GLY A 115 11.51 -14.40 -5.32
C GLY A 115 10.53 -15.17 -6.22
N VAL A 116 9.51 -14.52 -6.78
CA VAL A 116 8.41 -15.22 -7.46
C VAL A 116 8.77 -15.78 -8.83
N GLN A 117 9.73 -15.17 -9.52
CA GLN A 117 10.03 -15.53 -10.92
C GLN A 117 10.74 -16.89 -11.02
N GLY A 118 11.39 -17.34 -9.93
CA GLY A 118 12.49 -18.29 -10.05
C GLY A 118 13.61 -17.67 -10.90
N TYR A 119 14.86 -17.92 -10.61
CA TYR A 119 15.90 -17.43 -11.52
C TYR A 119 15.82 -18.26 -12.81
N GLY A 120 15.23 -17.71 -13.88
CA GLY A 120 15.08 -18.38 -15.18
C GLY A 120 16.39 -18.80 -15.88
N ASN A 121 17.54 -18.46 -15.29
CA ASN A 121 18.89 -18.87 -15.70
C ASN A 121 19.68 -19.60 -14.60
N SER A 122 19.05 -20.00 -13.50
CA SER A 122 19.71 -20.75 -12.43
C SER A 122 19.23 -22.18 -12.39
N HIS A 123 20.15 -23.08 -12.08
CA HIS A 123 19.88 -24.45 -11.61
C HIS A 123 19.22 -24.44 -10.21
N GLU A 124 18.24 -23.56 -9.96
CA GLU A 124 17.47 -23.60 -8.73
C GLU A 124 16.51 -24.80 -8.81
N ASP A 125 16.55 -25.64 -7.79
CA ASP A 125 15.69 -26.80 -7.69
C ASP A 125 14.21 -26.38 -7.69
N GLN A 126 13.41 -27.01 -8.56
CA GLN A 126 11.98 -26.70 -8.70
C GLN A 126 11.23 -26.91 -7.38
N GLY A 127 11.62 -27.89 -6.57
CA GLY A 127 11.04 -28.14 -5.24
C GLY A 127 11.20 -26.95 -4.30
N ARG A 128 12.38 -26.31 -4.31
CA ARG A 128 12.65 -25.07 -3.53
C ARG A 128 11.83 -23.88 -4.04
N VAL A 129 11.67 -23.73 -5.35
CA VAL A 129 10.81 -22.69 -5.94
C VAL A 129 9.37 -22.88 -5.47
N ASP A 130 8.85 -24.10 -5.59
CA ASP A 130 7.48 -24.44 -5.21
C ASP A 130 7.23 -24.25 -3.71
N GLU A 131 8.18 -24.66 -2.87
CA GLU A 131 8.13 -24.43 -1.42
C GLU A 131 8.06 -22.94 -1.09
N ARG A 132 8.92 -22.12 -1.72
CA ARG A 132 8.90 -20.67 -1.56
C ARG A 132 7.57 -20.05 -1.99
N LEU A 133 7.03 -20.45 -3.14
CA LEU A 133 5.75 -19.94 -3.64
C LEU A 133 4.58 -20.35 -2.72
N ARG A 134 4.57 -21.58 -2.21
CA ARG A 134 3.61 -22.02 -1.18
C ARG A 134 3.75 -21.19 0.10
N GLY A 135 4.98 -20.90 0.53
CA GLY A 135 5.25 -20.03 1.66
C GLY A 135 4.70 -18.61 1.46
N ASN A 136 4.89 -18.03 0.27
CA ASN A 136 4.35 -16.71 -0.07
C ASN A 136 2.80 -16.70 -0.01
N LEU A 137 2.14 -17.72 -0.58
CA LEU A 137 0.68 -17.84 -0.54
C LEU A 137 0.15 -18.03 0.89
N ALA A 138 0.81 -18.85 1.71
CA ALA A 138 0.45 -19.05 3.11
C ALA A 138 0.60 -17.76 3.93
N ALA A 139 1.70 -17.03 3.72
CA ALA A 139 1.93 -15.74 4.36
C ALA A 139 0.87 -14.71 3.97
N TRP A 140 0.50 -14.65 2.69
CA TRP A 140 -0.55 -13.75 2.22
C TRP A 140 -1.92 -14.10 2.81
N THR A 141 -2.27 -15.38 2.83
CA THR A 141 -3.52 -15.89 3.42
C THR A 141 -3.60 -15.55 4.91
N SER A 142 -2.51 -15.75 5.65
CA SER A 142 -2.43 -15.38 7.07
C SER A 142 -2.58 -13.88 7.27
N HIS A 143 -1.95 -13.06 6.41
CA HIS A 143 -2.04 -11.61 6.49
C HIS A 143 -3.47 -11.11 6.24
N LEU A 144 -4.15 -11.62 5.21
CA LEU A 144 -5.53 -11.29 4.89
C LEU A 144 -6.49 -11.62 6.05
N SER A 145 -6.24 -12.71 6.78
CA SER A 145 -7.08 -13.18 7.89
C SER A 145 -7.04 -12.27 9.13
N GLY A 146 -6.04 -11.38 9.23
CA GLY A 146 -5.90 -10.43 10.34
C GLY A 146 -5.87 -8.97 9.88
N LEU A 147 -6.27 -8.71 8.64
CA LEU A 147 -6.08 -7.41 8.03
C LEU A 147 -6.78 -6.29 8.81
N GLU A 148 -7.96 -6.55 9.37
CA GLU A 148 -8.76 -5.64 10.20
C GLU A 148 -7.99 -5.07 11.41
N LYS A 149 -7.00 -5.81 11.90
CA LYS A 149 -6.16 -5.41 13.05
C LYS A 149 -4.89 -4.67 12.65
N VAL A 150 -4.51 -4.72 11.37
CA VAL A 150 -3.29 -4.06 10.88
C VAL A 150 -3.41 -2.54 11.03
N ALA A 151 -2.46 -1.91 11.71
CA ALA A 151 -2.42 -0.46 11.82
C ALA A 151 -2.11 0.17 10.44
N PRO A 152 -2.90 1.16 9.98
CA PRO A 152 -2.57 1.90 8.76
C PRO A 152 -1.24 2.67 8.90
N LEU A 153 -0.62 2.96 7.76
CA LEU A 153 0.51 3.89 7.66
C LEU A 153 0.08 5.28 8.14
N SER A 154 1.05 6.01 8.71
CA SER A 154 0.83 7.37 9.20
C SER A 154 1.17 8.37 8.10
N PHE A 155 0.21 9.24 7.80
CA PHE A 155 0.41 10.39 6.92
C PHE A 155 0.01 11.67 7.66
N PRO A 156 0.62 12.81 7.32
CA PRO A 156 0.09 14.10 7.73
C PRO A 156 -1.31 14.32 7.15
N ASP A 157 -2.14 15.04 7.90
CA ASP A 157 -3.49 15.43 7.50
C ASP A 157 -3.70 16.94 7.68
N TRP A 158 -4.90 17.42 7.40
CA TRP A 158 -5.26 18.85 7.39
C TRP A 158 -4.86 19.61 8.66
N SER A 159 -4.80 18.97 9.83
CA SER A 159 -4.38 19.61 11.08
C SER A 159 -2.87 19.84 11.20
N ASP A 160 -2.08 19.16 10.37
CA ASP A 160 -0.62 19.18 10.43
C ASP A 160 -0.03 20.23 9.48
N TRP A 161 -0.87 20.93 8.72
CA TRP A 161 -0.47 21.90 7.71
C TRP A 161 -1.01 23.31 7.95
N ASN A 162 -0.22 24.28 7.53
CA ASN A 162 -0.64 25.67 7.37
C ASN A 162 -1.59 25.80 6.15
N PRO A 163 -2.33 26.92 6.02
CA PRO A 163 -3.23 27.14 4.88
C PRO A 163 -2.57 27.08 3.50
N ASP A 164 -1.26 27.31 3.41
CA ASP A 164 -0.47 27.20 2.18
C ASP A 164 -0.01 25.77 1.86
N GLY A 165 -0.28 24.81 2.76
CA GLY A 165 0.11 23.40 2.63
C GLY A 165 1.48 23.06 3.22
N SER A 166 2.22 24.03 3.78
CA SER A 166 3.47 23.76 4.50
C SER A 166 3.20 23.07 5.85
N ALA A 167 4.16 22.29 6.36
CA ALA A 167 4.01 21.65 7.66
C ALA A 167 4.03 22.67 8.81
N THR A 168 3.27 22.39 9.88
CA THR A 168 3.12 23.27 11.05
C THR A 168 4.35 23.32 11.98
N GLY A 169 5.33 22.44 11.79
CA GLY A 169 6.59 22.39 12.56
C GLY A 169 6.57 21.42 13.73
#